data_AF-A0A7J3VRP6-F1
#
_entry.id   AF-A0A7J3VRP6-F1
#
_cell.length_a   1.000
_cell.length_b   1.000
_cell.length_c   1.000
_cell.angle_alpha   90.00
_cell.angle_beta   90.00
_cell.angle_gamma   90.00
#
_symmetry.space_group_name_H-M   'P 1'
#
loop_
_entity.id
_entity.type
_entity.pdbx_description
1 polymer ?
#
loop_
_entity_poly.entity_id
_entity_poly.type
_entity_poly.pdbx_seq_one_letter_code
_entity_poly.pdbx_strand_id
1 'polypeptide(L)'
;MLLRNGAANANKIASALQLNYKTVQHHLEVLLENGFVVAEGQRYGIKYTLAPIVLENMDVLDSIIHEALSSKQAGASLVWDRSG
;
A
#
# COMPACT_ATOMS: atom_id res chain seq x y z
N MET A 1 6.78 -1.74 5.62
CA MET A 1 5.96 -0.61 5.10
C MET A 1 6.58 0.72 5.53
N LEU A 2 6.93 1.60 4.60
CA LEU A 2 7.60 2.89 4.87
C LEU A 2 6.80 3.84 5.77
N LEU A 3 5.47 3.78 5.70
CA LEU A 3 4.57 4.62 6.49
C LEU A 3 4.36 4.15 7.94
N ARG A 4 4.86 2.95 8.31
CA ARG A 4 4.83 2.49 9.71
C ARG A 4 5.73 3.34 10.63
N ASN A 5 6.73 4.00 10.06
CA ASN A 5 7.74 4.75 10.82
C ASN A 5 7.43 6.26 10.89
N GLY A 6 6.28 6.71 10.37
CA GLY A 6 5.83 8.10 10.43
C GLY A 6 5.52 8.72 9.06
N ALA A 7 5.36 10.04 9.07
CA ALA A 7 4.89 10.82 7.93
C ALA A 7 5.90 10.87 6.77
N ALA A 8 5.46 10.58 5.54
CA ALA A 8 6.29 10.64 4.34
C ALA A 8 5.56 11.32 3.18
N ASN A 9 6.29 12.07 2.35
CA ASN A 9 5.71 12.64 1.12
C ASN A 9 5.81 11.64 -0.04
N ALA A 10 5.00 11.86 -1.08
CA ALA A 10 4.95 10.99 -2.26
C ALA A 10 6.32 10.82 -2.94
N ASN A 11 7.14 11.88 -2.97
CA ASN A 11 8.51 11.81 -3.52
C ASN A 11 9.39 10.80 -2.76
N LYS A 12 9.40 10.85 -1.42
CA LYS A 12 10.16 9.90 -0.59
C LYS A 12 9.69 8.47 -0.79
N ILE A 13 8.37 8.27 -0.90
CA ILE A 13 7.78 6.94 -1.13
C ILE A 13 8.18 6.42 -2.52
N ALA A 14 8.10 7.26 -3.56
CA ALA A 14 8.52 6.92 -4.92
C ALA A 14 10.01 6.55 -5.00
N SER A 15 10.89 7.34 -4.38
CA SER A 15 12.32 7.03 -4.34
C SER A 15 12.62 5.73 -3.60
N ALA A 16 11.97 5.50 -2.46
CA ALA A 16 12.22 4.31 -1.64
C ALA A 16 11.68 3.02 -2.29
N LEU A 17 10.59 3.11 -3.06
CA LEU A 17 10.03 1.98 -3.81
C LEU A 17 10.61 1.85 -5.22
N GLN A 18 11.47 2.80 -5.66
CA GLN A 18 11.97 2.90 -7.03
C GLN A 18 10.84 2.91 -8.09
N LEU A 19 9.72 3.57 -7.76
CA LEU A 19 8.54 3.68 -8.61
C LEU A 19 8.38 5.09 -9.18
N ASN A 20 7.62 5.21 -10.26
CA ASN A 20 7.25 6.51 -10.81
C ASN A 20 6.39 7.31 -9.82
N TYR A 21 6.71 8.59 -9.65
CA TYR A 21 5.96 9.52 -8.80
C TYR A 21 4.44 9.51 -9.07
N LYS A 22 4.01 9.54 -10.34
CA LYS A 22 2.57 9.55 -10.69
C LYS A 22 1.87 8.27 -10.27
N THR A 23 2.55 7.13 -10.37
CA THR A 23 2.02 5.83 -9.93
C THR A 23 1.84 5.83 -8.42
N VAL A 24 2.84 6.31 -7.67
CA VAL A 24 2.75 6.43 -6.22
C VAL A 24 1.66 7.40 -5.79
N GLN A 25 1.56 8.56 -6.46
CA GLN A 25 0.51 9.54 -6.21
C GLN A 25 -0.89 8.92 -6.37
N HIS A 26 -1.12 8.23 -7.49
CA HIS A 26 -2.40 7.57 -7.75
C HIS A 26 -2.75 6.54 -6.68
N HIS A 27 -1.80 5.70 -6.27
CA HIS A 27 -2.05 4.74 -5.19
C HIS A 27 -2.30 5.40 -3.84
N LEU A 28 -1.62 6.52 -3.53
CA LEU A 28 -1.87 7.28 -2.30
C LEU A 28 -3.25 7.93 -2.29
N GLU A 29 -3.74 8.40 -3.44
CA GLU A 29 -5.13 8.90 -3.58
C GLU A 29 -6.14 7.78 -3.29
N VAL A 30 -5.96 6.59 -3.87
CA VAL A 30 -6.84 5.43 -3.60
C VAL A 30 -6.81 5.04 -2.12
N LEU A 31 -5.62 5.01 -1.49
CA LEU A 31 -5.50 4.69 -0.06
C LEU A 31 -6.14 5.76 0.83
N LEU A 32 -6.08 7.03 0.43
CA LEU A 32 -6.69 8.14 1.14
C LEU A 32 -8.22 8.06 1.07
N GLU A 33 -8.77 7.80 -0.12
CA GLU A 33 -10.20 7.62 -0.35
C GLU A 33 -10.78 6.45 0.47
N ASN A 34 -10.00 5.38 0.65
CA ASN A 34 -10.39 4.21 1.44
C ASN A 34 -10.06 4.35 2.94
N GLY A 35 -9.56 5.51 3.39
CA GLY A 35 -9.27 5.76 4.81
C GLY A 35 -8.07 5.01 5.38
N PHE A 36 -7.20 4.46 4.53
CA PHE A 36 -5.99 3.76 4.98
C PHE A 36 -4.86 4.72 5.36
N VAL A 37 -4.81 5.87 4.70
CA VAL A 37 -3.84 6.93 4.98
C VAL A 37 -4.55 8.25 5.24
N VAL A 38 -3.87 9.12 5.98
CA VAL A 38 -4.26 10.51 6.22
C VAL A 38 -3.23 11.40 5.56
N ALA A 39 -3.68 12.50 4.98
CA ALA A 39 -2.83 13.50 4.33
C ALA A 39 -2.80 14.78 5.16
N GLU A 40 -1.59 15.30 5.42
CA GLU A 40 -1.36 16.56 6.13
C GLU A 40 -0.50 17.51 5.29
N GLY A 41 -0.91 18.78 5.22
CA GLY A 41 -0.20 19.86 4.53
C GLY A 41 -1.00 20.54 3.43
N GLN A 42 -0.46 21.63 2.86
CA GLN A 42 -1.11 22.40 1.80
C GLN A 42 -0.22 22.48 0.55
N ARG A 43 -0.82 22.19 -0.62
CA ARG A 43 -0.34 22.36 -2.02
C ARG A 43 1.04 21.80 -2.41
N TYR A 44 2.09 21.98 -1.61
CA TYR A 44 3.43 21.45 -1.84
C TYR A 44 3.95 20.81 -0.56
N GLY A 45 4.30 19.52 -0.64
CA GLY A 45 4.83 18.79 0.52
C GLY A 45 3.76 18.11 1.38
N ILE A 46 2.64 17.66 0.77
CA ILE A 46 1.69 16.77 1.43
C ILE A 46 2.45 15.57 1.99
N LYS A 47 2.27 15.33 3.28
CA LYS A 47 2.78 14.15 3.96
C LYS A 47 1.62 13.20 4.20
N TYR A 48 1.88 11.93 3.96
CA TYR A 48 0.96 10.84 4.20
C TYR A 48 1.41 10.10 5.45
N THR A 49 0.46 9.73 6.29
CA THR A 49 0.61 8.87 7.47
C THR A 49 -0.43 7.75 7.40
N LEU A 50 -0.18 6.62 8.05
CA LEU A 50 -1.24 5.62 8.24
C LEU A 50 -2.34 6.19 9.13
N ALA A 51 -3.59 5.85 8.84
CA ALA A 51 -4.70 6.19 9.72
C ALA A 51 -4.54 5.47 11.07
N PRO A 52 -4.95 6.10 12.20
CA PRO A 52 -4.83 5.49 13.52
C PRO A 52 -5.45 4.09 13.62
N ILE A 53 -6.64 3.93 13.03
CA ILE A 53 -7.34 2.64 13.00
C ILE A 53 -6.55 1.55 12.27
N VAL A 54 -5.80 1.91 11.22
CA VAL A 54 -4.96 0.96 10.49
C VAL A 54 -3.74 0.58 11.33
N LEU A 55 -3.12 1.55 12.00
CA LEU A 55 -2.00 1.31 12.91
C LEU A 55 -2.37 0.38 14.09
N GLU A 56 -3.58 0.53 14.62
CA GLU A 56 -4.10 -0.31 15.70
C GLU A 56 -4.38 -1.76 15.24
N ASN A 57 -4.73 -1.95 13.97
CA ASN A 57 -5.13 -3.24 13.40
C ASN A 57 -4.14 -3.76 12.34
N MET A 58 -2.84 -3.47 12.52
CA MET A 58 -1.82 -3.84 11.53
C MET A 58 -1.66 -5.36 11.38
N ASP A 59 -1.89 -6.13 12.43
CA ASP A 59 -1.89 -7.59 12.44
C ASP A 59 -3.00 -8.16 11.55
N VAL A 60 -4.19 -7.56 11.59
CA VAL A 60 -5.31 -7.90 10.72
C VAL A 60 -4.96 -7.56 9.27
N LEU A 61 -4.40 -6.37 9.04
CA LEU A 61 -3.97 -5.96 7.70
C LEU A 61 -2.90 -6.91 7.12
N ASP A 62 -1.89 -7.26 7.91
CA ASP A 62 -0.82 -8.18 7.49
C ASP A 62 -1.40 -9.57 7.15
N SER A 63 -2.38 -10.04 7.93
CA SER A 63 -3.08 -11.31 7.69
C SER A 63 -3.86 -11.29 6.37
N ILE A 64 -4.61 -10.22 6.10
CA ILE A 64 -5.35 -10.04 4.84
C ILE A 64 -4.39 -9.96 3.65
N ILE A 65 -3.29 -9.21 3.77
CA ILE A 65 -2.28 -9.10 2.70
C ILE A 65 -1.66 -10.48 2.43
N HIS A 66 -1.31 -11.22 3.48
CA HIS A 66 -0.75 -12.56 3.35
C HIS A 66 -1.71 -13.50 2.62
N GLU A 67 -3.00 -13.51 2.98
CA GLU A 67 -4.03 -14.32 2.31
C GLU A 67 -4.26 -13.90 0.85
N ALA A 68 -4.34 -12.59 0.59
CA ALA A 68 -4.53 -12.06 -0.76
C ALA A 68 -3.35 -12.38 -1.69
N LEU A 69 -2.12 -12.42 -1.16
CA LEU A 69 -0.91 -12.75 -1.93
C LEU A 69 -0.67 -14.26 -2.03
N SER A 70 -1.08 -15.06 -1.04
CA SER A 70 -0.96 -16.53 -1.10
C SER A 70 -1.99 -17.13 -2.06
N SER A 71 -3.23 -16.63 -2.05
CA SER A 71 -4.29 -17.05 -2.98
C SER A 71 -3.94 -16.76 -4.45
N LYS A 72 -3.23 -15.66 -4.72
CA LYS A 72 -2.78 -15.30 -6.07
C LYS A 72 -1.75 -16.28 -6.65
N GLN A 73 -0.99 -16.99 -5.81
CA GLN A 73 -0.03 -18.01 -6.23
C GLN A 73 -0.69 -19.37 -6.50
N ALA A 74 -1.73 -19.73 -5.74
CA ALA A 74 -2.48 -20.97 -5.96
C ALA A 74 -3.20 -21.00 -7.32
N GLY A 75 -3.74 -19.86 -7.76
CA GLY A 75 -4.40 -19.75 -9.06
C GLY A 75 -3.47 -19.94 -10.26
N ALA A 76 -2.19 -19.55 -10.15
CA ALA A 76 -1.22 -19.73 -11.22
C ALA A 76 -0.77 -21.20 -11.36
N SER A 77 -0.63 -21.92 -10.24
CA SER A 77 -0.22 -23.33 -10.23
C SER A 77 -1.29 -24.27 -10.80
N LEU A 78 -2.58 -23.95 -10.63
CA LEU A 78 -3.69 -24.78 -11.12
C LEU A 78 -3.88 -24.74 -12.64
N VAL A 79 -3.35 -23.71 -13.32
CA VAL A 79 -3.52 -23.53 -14.78
C VAL A 79 -2.53 -24.41 -15.57
N TRP A 80 -1.34 -24.70 -15.02
CA TRP A 80 -0.31 -25.51 -15.70
C TRP A 80 -0.57 -27.03 -15.63
N ASP A 81 -1.39 -27.50 -14.70
CA ASP A 81 -1.66 -28.93 -14.46
C ASP A 81 -2.82 -29.50 -15.30
N ARG A 82 -3.44 -28.66 -16.14
CA ARG A 82 -4.59 -29.04 -16.99
C ARG A 82 -4.27 -29.10 -18.48
N SER A 83 -3.01 -28.92 -18.85
CA SER A 83 -2.50 -29.06 -20.22
C SER A 83 -1.66 -30.32 -20.33
N GLY A 84 -2.30 -31.48 -20.10
CA GLY A 84 -1.80 -32.81 -20.45
C GLY A 84 -2.69 -33.40 -21.54
#